data_AF-A0AAD5J7G4-F1
#
_entry.id   AF-A0AAD5J7G4-F1
#
_cell.length_a   1.000
_cell.length_b   1.000
_cell.length_c   1.000
_cell.angle_alpha   90.00
_cell.angle_beta   90.00
_cell.angle_gamma   90.00
#
_symmetry.space_group_name_H-M   'P 1'
#
loop_
_entity.id
_entity.type
_entity.pdbx_description
1 polymer ?
#
loop_
_entity_poly.entity_id
_entity_poly.type
_entity_poly.pdbx_seq_one_letter_code
_entity_poly.pdbx_strand_id
1 'polypeptide(L)'
;MELKHWFSSLFFFLLVGLSSSTFISDDIIESHASTGRNLLQAKKACPVNFEFLNYTIITSKCQGPKFPAKQCCNAFKDFACPYADEINDLTTDCASTMFSYINLYGKYPPGLFASKCRKGKKVITCPASAPSMSDSASTTCYGGEVTRDC
;
A
#
# COMPACT_ATOMS: atom_id res chain seq x y z
N MET A 1 -59.91 31.20 -38.36
CA MET A 1 -59.54 30.03 -39.19
C MET A 1 -58.33 29.37 -38.54
N GLU A 2 -58.51 28.99 -37.28
CA GLU A 2 -57.46 28.59 -36.33
C GLU A 2 -57.18 27.08 -36.35
N LEU A 3 -57.84 26.35 -37.26
CA LEU A 3 -57.70 24.89 -37.42
C LEU A 3 -56.63 24.50 -38.45
N LYS A 4 -55.86 25.46 -38.98
CA LYS A 4 -54.80 25.20 -39.98
C LYS A 4 -53.38 25.33 -39.42
N HIS A 5 -53.21 26.04 -38.30
CA HIS A 5 -51.92 26.16 -37.62
C HIS A 5 -51.61 24.97 -36.69
N TRP A 6 -52.63 24.32 -36.13
CA TRP A 6 -52.43 23.10 -35.33
C TRP A 6 -51.93 21.93 -36.19
N PHE A 7 -52.49 21.74 -37.38
CA PHE A 7 -52.14 20.62 -38.26
C PHE A 7 -50.72 20.71 -38.85
N SER A 8 -50.11 21.90 -38.91
CA SER A 8 -48.75 22.07 -39.42
C SER A 8 -47.68 21.67 -38.39
N SER A 9 -47.93 21.91 -37.09
CA SER A 9 -46.98 21.58 -36.02
C SER A 9 -46.92 20.08 -35.73
N LEU A 10 -48.04 19.37 -35.89
CA LEU A 10 -48.10 17.91 -35.68
C LEU A 10 -47.48 17.08 -36.82
N PHE A 11 -47.17 17.69 -37.97
CA PHE A 11 -46.55 16.98 -39.09
C PHE A 11 -45.01 17.00 -39.03
N PHE A 12 -44.40 17.84 -38.19
CA PHE A 12 -42.94 17.98 -38.11
C PHE A 12 -42.24 17.00 -37.15
N PHE A 13 -43.01 16.26 -36.32
CA PHE A 13 -42.44 15.25 -35.42
C PHE A 13 -42.48 13.82 -35.96
N LEU A 14 -43.04 13.59 -37.16
CA LEU A 14 -43.23 12.26 -37.74
C LEU A 14 -42.06 11.74 -38.62
N LEU A 15 -40.94 12.47 -38.69
CA LEU A 15 -39.86 12.14 -39.65
C LEU A 15 -38.47 11.90 -39.02
N VAL A 16 -38.36 11.74 -37.70
CA VAL A 16 -37.08 11.41 -37.07
C VAL A 16 -37.02 9.93 -36.68
N GLY A 17 -36.51 9.12 -37.61
CA GLY A 17 -35.54 8.07 -37.29
C GLY A 17 -36.06 6.66 -37.02
N LEU A 18 -36.24 5.89 -38.08
CA LEU A 18 -35.94 4.45 -38.08
C LEU A 18 -34.42 4.26 -37.96
N SER A 19 -33.94 3.69 -36.85
CA SER A 19 -32.62 3.02 -36.63
C SER A 19 -32.58 2.63 -35.14
N SER A 20 -32.41 1.40 -34.65
CA SER A 20 -31.88 0.15 -35.20
C SER A 20 -32.26 -1.02 -34.26
N SER A 21 -32.44 -2.22 -34.83
CA SER A 21 -32.24 -3.58 -34.28
C SER A 21 -32.57 -3.90 -32.80
N THR A 22 -33.51 -4.84 -32.64
CA THR A 22 -33.66 -5.74 -31.49
C THR A 22 -32.40 -6.57 -31.24
N PHE A 23 -31.84 -6.48 -30.03
CA PHE A 23 -31.14 -7.60 -29.38
C PHE A 23 -31.54 -7.67 -27.91
N ILE A 24 -32.21 -8.77 -27.57
CA ILE A 24 -32.36 -9.28 -26.21
C ILE A 24 -31.02 -9.93 -25.86
N SER A 25 -30.44 -9.55 -24.73
CA SER A 25 -29.58 -10.46 -23.96
C SER A 25 -29.98 -10.29 -22.51
N ASP A 26 -30.82 -11.22 -22.06
CA ASP A 26 -31.05 -11.51 -20.66
C ASP A 26 -29.77 -12.18 -20.15
N ASP A 27 -28.77 -11.37 -19.80
CA ASP A 27 -27.68 -11.84 -18.96
C ASP A 27 -28.05 -11.46 -17.53
N ILE A 28 -28.39 -12.49 -16.78
CA ILE A 28 -28.54 -12.50 -15.33
C ILE A 28 -27.17 -12.12 -14.76
N ILE A 29 -26.86 -10.85 -14.81
CA ILE A 29 -25.88 -10.25 -13.93
C ILE A 29 -26.70 -9.82 -12.73
N GLU A 30 -26.91 -10.79 -11.84
CA GLU A 30 -26.83 -10.58 -10.40
C GLU A 30 -25.44 -9.97 -10.10
N SER A 31 -25.23 -8.76 -10.62
CA SER A 31 -24.44 -7.78 -9.93
C SER A 31 -25.25 -7.58 -8.68
N HIS A 32 -24.85 -8.31 -7.63
CA HIS A 32 -24.83 -7.73 -6.32
C HIS A 32 -24.55 -6.26 -6.56
N ALA A 33 -25.59 -5.44 -6.43
CA ALA A 33 -25.44 -4.04 -6.10
C ALA A 33 -24.71 -4.12 -4.76
N SER A 34 -23.40 -4.29 -4.85
CA SER A 34 -22.47 -4.24 -3.76
C SER A 34 -22.47 -2.76 -3.44
N THR A 35 -23.51 -2.39 -2.71
CA THR A 35 -23.44 -1.47 -1.60
C THR A 35 -22.44 -2.07 -0.60
N GLY A 36 -21.20 -2.23 -1.04
CA GLY A 36 -20.06 -2.34 -0.18
C GLY A 36 -19.61 -0.92 -0.02
N ARG A 37 -20.19 -0.21 0.96
CA ARG A 37 -19.47 0.88 1.62
C ARG A 37 -18.03 0.38 1.74
N ASN A 38 -17.06 1.07 1.14
CA ASN A 38 -15.66 0.80 1.46
C ASN A 38 -15.61 0.91 2.97
N LEU A 39 -15.54 -0.23 3.66
CA LEU A 39 -15.15 -0.25 5.04
C LEU A 39 -13.78 0.44 4.97
N LEU A 40 -13.67 1.63 5.54
CA LEU A 40 -12.55 1.87 6.43
C LEU A 40 -12.61 0.68 7.38
N GLN A 41 -12.03 -0.45 6.99
CA GLN A 41 -11.82 -1.55 7.91
C GLN A 41 -10.93 -0.88 8.94
N ALA A 42 -11.52 -0.57 10.09
CA ALA A 42 -10.84 0.09 11.17
C ALA A 42 -9.75 -0.89 11.62
N LYS A 43 -8.59 -0.77 10.97
CA LYS A 43 -7.40 -1.52 11.28
C LYS A 43 -6.99 -1.10 12.69
N LYS A 44 -6.47 -2.06 13.44
CA LYS A 44 -5.91 -1.76 14.75
C LYS A 44 -4.71 -0.83 14.56
N ALA A 45 -4.53 0.09 15.50
CA ALA A 45 -3.35 0.94 15.52
C ALA A 45 -2.08 0.09 15.62
N CYS A 46 -1.06 0.47 14.87
CA CYS A 46 0.22 -0.20 14.89
C CYS A 46 0.88 -0.11 16.28
N PRO A 47 1.36 -1.22 16.86
CA PRO A 47 2.10 -1.19 18.12
C PRO A 47 3.49 -0.55 17.98
N VAL A 48 4.03 -0.46 16.76
CA VAL A 48 5.32 0.18 16.46
C VAL A 48 5.11 1.68 16.23
N ASN A 49 5.83 2.49 16.99
CA ASN A 49 5.79 3.94 16.82
C ASN A 49 6.73 4.40 15.70
N PHE A 50 6.27 4.28 14.45
CA PHE A 50 7.03 4.67 13.26
C PHE A 50 7.43 6.16 13.24
N GLU A 51 6.71 7.04 13.93
CA GLU A 51 7.00 8.48 13.94
C GLU A 51 8.44 8.82 14.36
N PHE A 52 8.94 8.14 15.40
CA PHE A 52 10.21 8.47 16.04
C PHE A 52 11.38 7.58 15.58
N LEU A 53 11.21 6.81 14.51
CA LEU A 53 12.30 5.99 13.97
C LEU A 53 13.34 6.83 13.22
N ASN A 54 14.53 6.26 13.06
CA ASN A 54 15.60 6.89 12.28
C ASN A 54 15.43 6.59 10.78
N TYR A 55 14.97 7.60 10.03
CA TYR A 55 14.76 7.52 8.58
C TYR A 55 16.03 7.72 7.74
N THR A 56 17.16 8.06 8.35
CA THR A 56 18.43 8.33 7.64
C THR A 56 18.89 7.12 6.84
N ILE A 57 18.60 5.90 7.29
CA ILE A 57 18.95 4.67 6.56
C ILE A 57 18.33 4.63 5.15
N ILE A 58 17.13 5.22 4.98
CA ILE A 58 16.46 5.36 3.69
C ILE A 58 16.91 6.66 3.01
N THR A 59 16.80 7.79 3.69
CA THR A 59 16.97 9.13 3.07
C THR A 59 18.40 9.44 2.63
N SER A 60 19.41 8.86 3.28
CA SER A 60 20.80 9.00 2.86
C SER A 60 21.14 8.18 1.61
N LYS A 61 20.46 7.03 1.41
CA LYS A 61 20.80 6.07 0.35
C LYS A 61 19.86 6.14 -0.87
N CYS A 62 18.61 6.53 -0.67
CA CYS A 62 17.60 6.63 -1.72
C CYS A 62 17.33 8.09 -2.06
N GLN A 63 18.05 8.65 -3.01
CA GLN A 63 17.95 10.07 -3.35
C GLN A 63 17.32 10.32 -4.73
N GLY A 64 16.54 11.40 -4.80
CA GLY A 64 15.98 11.91 -6.04
C GLY A 64 17.01 12.64 -6.90
N PRO A 65 16.67 12.99 -8.16
CA PRO A 65 15.35 12.78 -8.79
C PRO A 65 15.19 11.39 -9.43
N LYS A 66 16.27 10.64 -9.61
CA LYS A 66 16.25 9.37 -10.36
C LYS A 66 15.81 8.15 -9.53
N PHE A 67 15.96 8.21 -8.20
CA PHE A 67 15.61 7.13 -7.27
C PHE A 67 16.14 5.76 -7.73
N PRO A 68 17.46 5.54 -7.69
CA PRO A 68 18.09 4.32 -8.19
C PRO A 68 17.54 3.07 -7.48
N ALA A 69 16.84 2.22 -8.24
CA ALA A 69 16.04 1.11 -7.69
C ALA A 69 16.83 0.19 -6.76
N LYS A 70 18.05 -0.24 -7.14
CA LYS A 70 18.87 -1.13 -6.30
C LYS A 70 19.18 -0.51 -4.94
N GLN A 71 19.57 0.76 -4.91
CA GLN A 71 19.93 1.46 -3.66
C GLN A 71 18.68 1.70 -2.81
N CYS A 72 17.60 2.19 -3.42
CA CYS A 72 16.33 2.44 -2.73
C CYS A 72 15.72 1.17 -2.13
N CYS A 73 15.72 0.06 -2.87
CA CYS A 73 15.14 -1.19 -2.39
C CYS A 73 15.99 -1.86 -1.32
N ASN A 74 17.33 -1.76 -1.42
CA ASN A 74 18.20 -2.25 -0.35
C ASN A 74 18.01 -1.42 0.93
N ALA A 75 17.98 -0.10 0.82
CA ALA A 75 17.77 0.79 1.96
C ALA A 75 16.39 0.59 2.61
N PHE A 76 15.34 0.43 1.79
CA PHE A 76 14.00 0.09 2.28
C PHE A 76 13.99 -1.26 2.99
N LYS A 77 14.67 -2.27 2.44
CA LYS A 77 14.78 -3.58 3.08
C LYS A 77 15.50 -3.49 4.43
N ASP A 78 16.62 -2.78 4.50
CA ASP A 78 17.36 -2.59 5.77
C ASP A 78 16.49 -1.90 6.83
N PHE A 79 15.62 -0.98 6.44
CA PHE A 79 14.69 -0.28 7.34
C PHE A 79 13.50 -1.15 7.77
N ALA A 80 12.87 -1.85 6.82
CA ALA A 80 11.58 -2.51 7.04
C ALA A 80 11.71 -3.91 7.65
N CYS A 81 12.82 -4.60 7.40
CA CYS A 81 12.98 -5.99 7.84
C CYS A 81 12.97 -6.22 9.36
N PRO A 82 13.47 -5.31 10.21
CA PRO A 82 13.31 -5.45 11.66
C PRO A 82 11.85 -5.44 12.13
N TYR A 83 10.92 -4.96 11.30
CA TYR A 83 9.49 -4.84 11.60
C TYR A 83 8.63 -5.68 10.66
N ALA A 84 9.21 -6.74 10.07
CA ALA A 84 8.56 -7.52 9.03
C ALA A 84 7.26 -8.16 9.51
N ASP A 85 7.21 -8.62 10.76
CA ASP A 85 6.02 -9.28 11.30
C ASP A 85 4.86 -8.29 11.46
N GLU A 86 5.14 -7.10 11.97
CA GLU A 86 4.14 -6.06 12.22
C GLU A 86 3.61 -5.45 10.92
N ILE A 87 4.48 -5.19 9.94
CA ILE A 87 4.06 -4.60 8.66
C ILE A 87 3.35 -5.62 7.76
N ASN A 88 3.55 -6.93 7.98
CA ASN A 88 2.84 -7.98 7.26
C ASN A 88 1.50 -8.37 7.93
N ASP A 89 1.20 -7.86 9.13
CA ASP A 89 -0.10 -8.05 9.76
C ASP A 89 -1.18 -7.23 9.04
N LEU A 90 -2.03 -7.92 8.27
CA LEU A 90 -3.12 -7.30 7.51
C LEU A 90 -4.23 -6.73 8.40
N THR A 91 -4.25 -7.05 9.70
CA THR A 91 -5.25 -6.57 10.67
C THR A 91 -4.90 -5.20 11.28
N THR A 92 -3.65 -4.74 11.12
CA THR A 92 -3.17 -3.44 11.61
C THR A 92 -2.93 -2.45 10.49
N ASP A 93 -2.74 -1.18 10.85
CA ASP A 93 -2.37 -0.10 9.93
C ASP A 93 -0.85 0.11 9.80
N CYS A 94 -0.03 -0.81 10.34
CA CYS A 94 1.44 -0.68 10.39
C CYS A 94 2.07 -0.37 9.04
N ALA A 95 1.71 -1.11 7.98
CA ALA A 95 2.26 -0.87 6.65
C ALA A 95 1.93 0.54 6.12
N SER A 96 0.67 0.98 6.26
CA SER A 96 0.25 2.32 5.83
C SER A 96 0.95 3.41 6.63
N THR A 97 1.05 3.25 7.95
CA THR A 97 1.71 4.19 8.86
C THR A 97 3.19 4.30 8.53
N MET A 98 3.88 3.17 8.35
CA MET A 98 5.29 3.12 7.93
C MET A 98 5.51 3.88 6.61
N PHE A 99 4.74 3.56 5.57
CA PHE A 99 4.89 4.25 4.28
C PHE A 99 4.58 5.74 4.35
N SER A 100 3.62 6.16 5.19
CA SER A 100 3.31 7.58 5.42
C SER A 100 4.53 8.34 5.90
N TYR A 101 5.18 7.88 6.97
CA TYR A 101 6.36 8.56 7.53
C TYR A 101 7.58 8.45 6.61
N ILE A 102 7.79 7.31 5.93
CA ILE A 102 8.85 7.20 4.90
C ILE A 102 8.69 8.29 3.84
N ASN A 103 7.47 8.46 3.32
CA ASN A 103 7.18 9.45 2.28
C ASN A 103 7.30 10.87 2.81
N LEU A 104 6.85 11.12 4.05
CA LEU A 104 6.92 12.43 4.70
C LEU A 104 8.37 12.89 4.90
N TYR A 105 9.20 12.09 5.57
CA TYR A 105 10.58 12.47 5.89
C TYR A 105 11.50 12.44 4.69
N GLY A 106 11.28 11.50 3.77
CA GLY A 106 12.09 11.37 2.56
C GLY A 106 11.62 12.21 1.37
N LYS A 107 10.45 12.88 1.48
CA LYS A 107 9.78 13.58 0.37
C LYS A 107 9.60 12.69 -0.86
N TYR A 108 9.28 11.41 -0.63
CA TYR A 108 9.13 10.43 -1.71
C TYR A 108 7.75 10.50 -2.36
N PRO A 109 7.66 10.31 -3.68
CA PRO A 109 6.36 10.17 -4.34
C PRO A 109 5.64 8.90 -3.84
N PRO A 110 4.31 8.96 -3.63
CA PRO A 110 3.53 7.80 -3.23
C PRO A 110 3.74 6.62 -4.19
N GLY A 111 3.94 5.41 -3.63
CA GLY A 111 4.13 4.20 -4.42
C GLY A 111 5.54 4.02 -5.01
N LEU A 112 6.52 4.86 -4.70
CA LEU A 112 7.91 4.71 -5.17
C LEU A 112 8.45 3.30 -4.88
N PHE A 113 8.39 2.86 -3.63
CA PHE A 113 8.93 1.57 -3.22
C PHE A 113 8.09 0.39 -3.75
N ALA A 114 6.76 0.53 -3.76
CA ALA A 114 5.86 -0.48 -4.33
C ALA A 114 6.12 -0.72 -5.83
N SER A 115 6.42 0.35 -6.58
CA SER A 115 6.70 0.25 -8.02
C SER A 115 8.13 -0.19 -8.34
N LYS A 116 9.12 0.26 -7.56
CA LYS A 116 10.55 -0.01 -7.83
C LYS A 116 11.04 -1.34 -7.25
N CYS A 117 10.51 -1.76 -6.10
CA CYS A 117 11.05 -2.87 -5.32
C CYS A 117 10.28 -4.18 -5.48
N ARG A 118 9.09 -4.13 -6.06
CA ARG A 118 8.31 -5.33 -6.38
C ARG A 118 8.86 -5.99 -7.66
N LYS A 119 9.73 -6.99 -7.51
CA LYS A 119 10.15 -7.86 -8.63
C LYS A 119 9.14 -9.02 -8.79
N GLY A 120 8.05 -8.79 -9.51
CA GLY A 120 7.03 -9.81 -9.82
C GLY A 120 6.17 -10.20 -8.61
N LYS A 121 5.81 -11.48 -8.47
CA LYS A 121 5.11 -12.03 -7.29
C LYS A 121 6.03 -12.24 -6.07
N LYS A 122 7.30 -11.85 -6.15
CA LYS A 122 8.26 -12.06 -5.06
C LYS A 122 8.03 -11.02 -3.96
N VAL A 123 7.64 -11.53 -2.80
CA VAL A 123 7.67 -10.84 -1.51
C VAL A 123 9.09 -10.33 -1.28
N ILE A 124 9.23 -9.12 -0.70
CA ILE A 124 10.54 -8.62 -0.27
C ILE A 124 11.08 -9.60 0.78
N THR A 125 12.11 -10.37 0.42
CA THR A 125 12.69 -11.35 1.34
C THR A 125 13.63 -10.64 2.30
N CYS A 126 13.26 -10.62 3.57
CA CYS A 126 14.16 -10.22 4.65
C CYS A 126 15.18 -11.34 4.92
N PRO A 127 16.45 -11.01 5.14
CA PRO A 127 17.39 -12.01 5.64
C PRO A 127 16.86 -12.53 6.99
N ALA A 128 17.12 -13.81 7.29
CA ALA A 128 16.81 -14.36 8.60
C ALA A 128 17.47 -13.47 9.67
N SER A 129 16.67 -12.98 10.61
CA SER A 129 17.18 -12.20 11.73
C SER A 129 18.28 -13.02 12.40
N ALA A 130 19.47 -12.42 12.59
CA ALA A 130 20.44 -13.02 13.52
C ALA A 130 19.73 -13.20 14.87
N PRO A 131 20.02 -14.28 15.63
CA PRO A 131 19.41 -14.46 16.95
C PRO A 131 19.64 -13.18 17.76
N SER A 132 18.54 -12.56 18.17
CA SER A 132 18.59 -11.33 18.97
C SER A 132 19.42 -11.63 20.22
N MET A 133 20.50 -10.89 20.45
CA MET A 133 21.15 -10.86 21.76
C MET A 133 20.19 -10.16 22.73
N SER A 134 19.18 -10.90 23.17
CA SER A 134 18.34 -10.57 24.31
C SER A 134 18.29 -11.82 25.17
N ASP A 135 19.43 -12.07 25.79
CA ASP A 135 19.59 -12.57 27.15
C ASP A 135 21.09 -12.55 27.45
N SER A 136 21.67 -11.35 27.56
CA SER A 136 22.89 -11.20 28.34
C SER A 136 22.48 -11.33 29.80
N ALA A 137 22.38 -12.57 30.26
CA ALA A 137 22.41 -12.89 31.67
C ALA A 137 23.58 -12.13 32.31
N SER A 138 23.27 -11.36 33.34
CA SER A 138 24.24 -10.68 34.19
C SER A 138 25.33 -11.66 34.61
N THR A 139 26.58 -11.39 34.24
CA THR A 139 27.75 -11.99 34.91
C THR A 139 28.75 -10.87 35.13
N THR A 140 28.69 -10.25 36.31
CA THR A 140 29.76 -9.41 36.82
C THR A 140 30.92 -10.31 37.26
N CYS A 141 32.03 -10.30 36.53
CA CYS A 141 33.29 -10.89 36.99
C CYS A 141 34.07 -9.85 37.79
N TYR A 142 33.99 -9.89 39.11
CA TYR A 142 34.97 -9.25 39.99
C TYR A 142 36.09 -10.25 40.28
N GLY A 143 37.31 -9.88 39.91
CA GLY A 143 38.56 -10.30 40.56
C GLY A 143 38.86 -11.80 40.67
N GLY A 144 39.65 -12.31 39.72
CA GLY A 144 40.72 -13.28 39.96
C GLY A 144 40.32 -14.71 40.27
N GLU A 145 40.20 -15.55 39.24
CA GLU A 145 41.04 -16.75 39.01
C GLU A 145 40.56 -17.45 37.72
N VAL A 146 41.51 -17.79 36.84
CA VAL A 146 41.24 -18.38 35.52
C VAL A 146 40.80 -19.83 35.69
N THR A 147 39.54 -20.16 35.38
CA THR A 147 39.17 -21.47 34.83
C THR A 147 37.91 -21.37 33.97
N ARG A 148 38.09 -21.74 32.69
CA ARG A 148 37.13 -22.19 31.67
C ARG A 148 35.65 -21.77 31.79
N ASP A 149 35.20 -21.17 30.69
CA ASP A 149 33.88 -20.63 30.38
C ASP A 149 33.54 -19.28 31.05
N CYS A 150 33.96 -18.23 30.36
CA CYS A 150 33.13 -17.05 30.13
C CYS A 150 32.76 -17.03 28.65
#